data_AF-A0A847JYZ3-F1
#
_entry.id   AF-A0A847JYZ3-F1
#
_cell.length_a   1.000
_cell.length_b   1.000
_cell.length_c   1.000
_cell.angle_alpha   90.00
_cell.angle_beta   90.00
_cell.angle_gamma   90.00
#
_symmetry.space_group_name_H-M   'P 1'
#
loop_
_entity.id
_entity.type
_entity.pdbx_description
1 polymer ?
#
loop_
_entity_poly.entity_id
_entity_poly.type
_entity_poly.pdbx_seq_one_letter_code
_entity_poly.pdbx_strand_id
1 'polypeptide(L)'
;MRVHRTYRAGVAEMASALLVTVAIVTVGQQLLTPDDGEPSNQTAPAVSATILVDYEKAATAVTAGSLNDLRLSDSHADALPWQGWVSLDGKRVEATSDHEAVHVAASRIPDGVAVAVSNPGAGPALLRLHVRMPAGRYTIERLVFGPDGSRIERLQSNALNSAGAIQKPGYLPGGTGAVYRFVDYASAAARAYRRALQHARSYRSVNSRQSAIMVSALREWPWMLTQAQKLLIRDDAVEALKPIHRALLGVRHAQAVCGNTPASGPAARQILDRMSDELLALENALGECSVAALGLLPSATSGTAEGRVSVDVRVRNSGSHTVSAVKLWVTGPHGSSVEPSLQAVFDSLRPGQAAMAAFTATSKGVGATDGEGSAIGPSDLQAHLSYIRDQAPAHVTIAVR
;
A
#
# COMPACT_ATOMS: atom_id res chain seq x y z
N MET A 1 -37.06 -19.42 19.29
CA MET A 1 -36.08 -20.43 18.83
C MET A 1 -35.39 -20.03 17.50
N ARG A 2 -34.84 -18.80 17.41
CA ARG A 2 -34.24 -18.20 16.19
C ARG A 2 -33.00 -17.34 16.49
N VAL A 3 -32.28 -17.64 17.58
CA VAL A 3 -31.11 -16.83 18.03
C VAL A 3 -29.78 -17.61 17.87
N HIS A 4 -29.81 -18.91 17.58
CA HIS A 4 -28.59 -19.73 17.44
C HIS A 4 -28.06 -19.90 16.01
N ARG A 5 -28.75 -19.43 14.96
CA ARG A 5 -28.26 -19.54 13.56
C ARG A 5 -27.42 -18.35 13.08
N THR A 6 -27.59 -17.16 13.67
CA THR A 6 -26.81 -15.96 13.34
C THR A 6 -25.43 -15.91 14.00
N TYR A 7 -25.24 -16.63 15.12
CA TYR A 7 -23.94 -16.69 15.80
C TYR A 7 -22.92 -17.60 15.10
N ARG A 8 -23.38 -18.64 14.37
CA ARG A 8 -22.48 -19.54 13.62
C ARG A 8 -22.01 -18.98 12.27
N ALA A 9 -22.72 -18.01 11.70
CA ALA A 9 -22.28 -17.30 10.48
C ALA A 9 -21.20 -16.25 10.80
N GLY A 10 -21.34 -15.52 11.93
CA GLY A 10 -20.34 -14.54 12.36
C GLY A 10 -19.01 -15.14 12.82
N VAL A 11 -19.03 -16.35 13.40
CA VAL A 11 -17.81 -17.06 13.83
C VAL A 11 -17.04 -17.67 12.64
N ALA A 12 -17.73 -18.02 11.54
CA ALA A 12 -17.10 -18.52 10.32
C ALA A 12 -16.47 -17.40 9.45
N GLU A 13 -17.03 -16.19 9.51
CA GLU A 13 -16.46 -15.00 8.83
C GLU A 13 -15.25 -14.42 9.59
N MET A 14 -15.26 -14.40 10.93
CA MET A 14 -14.08 -14.01 11.72
C MET A 14 -12.90 -14.99 11.57
N ALA A 15 -13.15 -16.28 11.36
CA ALA A 15 -12.11 -17.29 11.19
C ALA A 15 -11.36 -17.18 9.84
N SER A 16 -11.99 -16.64 8.79
CA SER A 16 -11.41 -16.58 7.44
C SER A 16 -10.40 -15.43 7.26
N ALA A 17 -10.59 -14.34 8.02
CA ALA A 17 -9.68 -13.21 8.11
C ALA A 17 -8.47 -13.47 9.01
N LEU A 18 -8.71 -14.25 10.07
CA LEU A 18 -7.67 -14.80 10.90
C LEU A 18 -6.75 -15.67 10.05
N LEU A 19 -7.23 -16.45 9.09
CA LEU A 19 -6.41 -17.40 8.31
C LEU A 19 -5.39 -16.79 7.32
N VAL A 20 -5.64 -15.62 6.70
CA VAL A 20 -4.61 -14.97 5.86
C VAL A 20 -3.57 -14.27 6.73
N THR A 21 -4.03 -13.67 7.82
CA THR A 21 -3.18 -13.07 8.86
C THR A 21 -2.36 -14.12 9.59
N VAL A 22 -2.96 -15.25 9.94
CA VAL A 22 -2.34 -16.44 10.52
C VAL A 22 -1.47 -17.09 9.47
N ALA A 23 -1.80 -17.17 8.19
CA ALA A 23 -0.87 -17.66 7.17
C ALA A 23 0.39 -16.76 7.06
N ILE A 24 0.24 -15.43 7.14
CA ILE A 24 1.37 -14.48 7.13
C ILE A 24 2.19 -14.56 8.43
N VAL A 25 1.54 -14.62 9.59
CA VAL A 25 2.18 -14.68 10.92
C VAL A 25 2.78 -16.07 11.18
N THR A 26 2.15 -17.13 10.70
CA THR A 26 2.62 -18.51 10.88
C THR A 26 3.73 -18.86 9.93
N VAL A 27 3.68 -18.43 8.67
CA VAL A 27 4.87 -18.59 7.82
C VAL A 27 6.04 -17.82 8.45
N GLY A 28 5.79 -16.69 9.14
CA GLY A 28 6.79 -16.08 10.01
C GLY A 28 7.28 -16.97 11.16
N GLN A 29 6.40 -17.69 11.86
CA GLN A 29 6.75 -18.51 13.04
C GLN A 29 7.32 -19.91 12.71
N GLN A 30 6.86 -20.59 11.66
CA GLN A 30 7.42 -21.88 11.21
C GLN A 30 8.84 -21.74 10.65
N LEU A 31 9.20 -20.55 10.14
CA LEU A 31 10.55 -20.23 9.68
C LEU A 31 11.51 -19.86 10.81
N LEU A 32 11.00 -19.68 12.04
CA LEU A 32 11.78 -19.34 13.24
C LEU A 32 12.02 -20.55 14.16
N THR A 33 11.42 -21.70 13.88
CA THR A 33 11.77 -22.97 14.50
C THR A 33 12.80 -23.68 13.62
N PRO A 34 14.09 -23.67 13.97
CA PRO A 34 15.09 -24.42 13.23
C PRO A 34 14.75 -25.92 13.37
N ASP A 35 14.62 -26.59 12.23
CA ASP A 35 14.67 -28.05 12.20
C ASP A 35 16.14 -28.43 12.42
N ASP A 36 16.45 -29.12 13.53
CA ASP A 36 17.83 -29.52 13.93
C ASP A 36 18.45 -30.59 12.99
N GLY A 37 17.98 -30.67 11.74
CA GLY A 37 18.51 -31.53 10.70
C GLY A 37 19.81 -30.95 10.13
N GLU A 38 20.86 -31.76 10.09
CA GLU A 38 22.13 -31.41 9.44
C GLU A 38 21.90 -30.82 8.04
N PRO A 39 22.54 -29.68 7.69
CA PRO A 39 22.38 -29.08 6.38
C PRO A 39 22.98 -30.02 5.33
N SER A 40 22.14 -30.82 4.69
CA SER A 40 22.54 -31.57 3.51
C SER A 40 22.87 -30.55 2.42
N ASN A 41 24.12 -30.52 1.96
CA ASN A 41 24.66 -29.56 1.00
C ASN A 41 24.12 -29.76 -0.44
N GLN A 42 22.96 -30.38 -0.60
CA GLN A 42 22.28 -30.58 -1.88
C GLN A 42 21.25 -29.46 -2.07
N THR A 43 21.51 -28.58 -3.03
CA THR A 43 20.57 -27.54 -3.44
C THR A 43 19.32 -28.22 -4.00
N ALA A 44 18.21 -28.18 -3.25
CA ALA A 44 16.95 -28.77 -3.69
C ALA A 44 16.51 -28.15 -5.04
N PRO A 45 15.98 -28.95 -5.98
CA PRO A 45 15.62 -28.48 -7.30
C PRO A 45 14.53 -27.40 -7.24
N ALA A 46 14.60 -26.44 -8.17
CA ALA A 46 13.59 -25.39 -8.27
C ALA A 46 12.25 -25.98 -8.74
N VAL A 47 11.16 -25.60 -8.08
CA VAL A 47 9.80 -25.96 -8.49
C VAL A 47 9.14 -24.82 -9.27
N SER A 48 8.24 -25.14 -10.19
CA SER A 48 7.45 -24.15 -10.93
C SER A 48 5.99 -24.24 -10.53
N ALA A 49 5.38 -23.12 -10.16
CA ALA A 49 3.98 -23.04 -9.73
C ALA A 49 3.23 -21.91 -10.44
N THR A 50 2.08 -22.25 -11.02
CA THR A 50 1.08 -21.32 -11.54
C THR A 50 0.03 -21.09 -10.46
N ILE A 51 -0.23 -19.81 -10.18
CA ILE A 51 -1.22 -19.38 -9.20
C ILE A 51 -2.35 -18.68 -9.94
N LEU A 52 -3.57 -19.19 -9.79
CA LEU A 52 -4.77 -18.59 -10.38
C LEU A 52 -5.59 -17.92 -9.28
N VAL A 53 -5.97 -16.66 -9.50
CA VAL A 53 -6.83 -15.89 -8.59
C VAL A 53 -7.97 -15.28 -9.39
N ASP A 54 -9.22 -15.46 -8.95
CA ASP A 54 -10.40 -14.91 -9.63
C ASP A 54 -11.13 -13.89 -8.76
N TYR A 55 -10.87 -12.60 -8.95
CA TYR A 55 -11.45 -11.50 -8.16
C TYR A 55 -12.96 -11.58 -8.01
N GLU A 56 -13.70 -12.04 -9.03
CA GLU A 56 -15.16 -12.05 -9.04
C GLU A 56 -15.74 -13.21 -8.20
N LYS A 57 -15.00 -14.31 -8.09
CA LYS A 57 -15.46 -15.51 -7.39
C LYS A 57 -15.12 -15.47 -5.91
N ALA A 58 -16.17 -15.52 -5.09
CA ALA A 58 -16.00 -15.77 -3.66
C ALA A 58 -15.51 -17.20 -3.46
N ALA A 59 -14.55 -17.40 -2.55
CA ALA A 59 -14.15 -18.74 -2.16
C ALA A 59 -15.36 -19.47 -1.53
N THR A 60 -15.65 -20.69 -1.99
CA THR A 60 -16.62 -21.55 -1.30
C THR A 60 -16.08 -21.88 0.08
N ALA A 61 -16.92 -21.72 1.11
CA ALA A 61 -16.55 -22.19 2.44
C ALA A 61 -16.33 -23.71 2.37
N VAL A 62 -15.20 -24.15 2.92
CA VAL A 62 -14.72 -25.53 3.07
C VAL A 62 -13.81 -26.04 1.93
N THR A 63 -12.51 -25.94 2.18
CA THR A 63 -11.73 -27.16 2.44
C THR A 63 -10.72 -26.85 3.54
N ALA A 64 -10.92 -27.50 4.68
CA ALA A 64 -9.96 -27.57 5.75
C ALA A 64 -8.77 -28.40 5.27
N GLY A 65 -7.80 -27.75 4.62
CA GLY A 65 -6.39 -28.14 4.75
C GLY A 65 -5.86 -27.41 5.96
N SER A 66 -5.48 -28.15 7.00
CA SER A 66 -5.21 -27.66 8.36
C SER A 66 -4.20 -26.49 8.37
N LEU A 67 -4.72 -25.29 8.62
CA LEU A 67 -3.98 -24.16 9.20
C LEU A 67 -4.41 -23.97 10.68
N ASN A 68 -5.06 -24.98 11.27
CA ASN A 68 -5.66 -24.91 12.61
C ASN A 68 -4.66 -25.20 13.75
N ASP A 69 -3.44 -25.64 13.46
CA ASP A 69 -2.43 -26.00 14.48
C ASP A 69 -1.48 -24.85 14.85
N LEU A 70 -1.85 -23.61 14.54
CA LEU A 70 -0.92 -22.48 14.53
C LEU A 70 -1.26 -21.50 15.65
N ARG A 71 -0.53 -21.63 16.76
CA ARG A 71 -0.67 -20.77 17.94
C ARG A 71 0.17 -19.50 17.80
N LEU A 72 -0.48 -18.35 17.87
CA LEU A 72 0.15 -17.05 18.09
C LEU A 72 0.90 -17.08 19.44
N SER A 73 2.23 -17.02 19.42
CA SER A 73 2.99 -16.53 20.58
C SER A 73 3.05 -14.99 20.54
N ASP A 74 2.57 -14.38 21.61
CA ASP A 74 2.55 -12.93 21.83
C ASP A 74 3.97 -12.42 22.12
N SER A 75 4.74 -12.10 21.08
CA SER A 75 5.93 -11.29 21.26
C SER A 75 6.21 -10.49 19.99
N HIS A 76 5.74 -9.25 19.95
CA HIS A 76 6.44 -8.04 19.45
C HIS A 76 5.44 -6.87 19.48
N ALA A 77 5.73 -5.87 20.30
CA ALA A 77 4.84 -4.74 20.63
C ALA A 77 4.80 -3.62 19.57
N ASP A 78 5.38 -3.83 18.39
CA ASP A 78 5.32 -2.89 17.27
C ASP A 78 4.31 -3.39 16.23
N ALA A 79 3.42 -2.50 15.77
CA ALA A 79 2.39 -2.86 14.79
C ALA A 79 3.04 -3.48 13.54
N LEU A 80 2.82 -4.79 13.34
CA LEU A 80 3.49 -5.55 12.30
C LEU A 80 3.17 -4.97 10.90
N PRO A 81 4.18 -4.82 10.01
CA PRO A 81 4.07 -4.06 8.75
C PRO A 81 3.01 -4.59 7.76
N TRP A 82 2.47 -5.79 7.98
CA TRP A 82 1.42 -6.40 7.16
C TRP A 82 0.00 -5.94 7.49
N GLN A 83 -0.26 -5.30 8.65
CA GLN A 83 -1.63 -4.92 9.07
C GLN A 83 -2.32 -3.95 8.09
N GLY A 84 -1.55 -3.15 7.34
CA GLY A 84 -2.07 -2.28 6.26
C GLY A 84 -2.14 -2.92 4.87
N TRP A 85 -1.64 -4.16 4.72
CA TRP A 85 -1.53 -4.90 3.45
C TRP A 85 -2.66 -5.88 3.21
N VAL A 86 -3.27 -6.36 4.29
CA VAL A 86 -4.40 -7.28 4.27
C VAL A 86 -5.59 -6.67 5.01
N SER A 87 -6.79 -6.95 4.54
CA SER A 87 -8.02 -6.54 5.23
C SER A 87 -8.52 -7.72 6.07
N LEU A 88 -8.57 -7.55 7.39
CA LEU A 88 -9.26 -8.47 8.28
C LEU A 88 -10.77 -8.51 8.00
N ASP A 89 -11.33 -7.48 7.36
CA ASP A 89 -12.75 -7.45 6.98
C ASP A 89 -12.99 -7.88 5.52
N GLY A 90 -11.94 -8.38 4.84
CA GLY A 90 -11.96 -8.66 3.40
C GLY A 90 -12.66 -9.98 3.05
N LYS A 91 -13.52 -9.97 2.02
CA LYS A 91 -14.12 -11.22 1.48
C LYS A 91 -13.05 -12.07 0.81
N ARG A 92 -13.02 -13.37 1.13
CA ARG A 92 -12.08 -14.33 0.53
C ARG A 92 -12.38 -14.53 -0.94
N VAL A 93 -11.31 -14.59 -1.74
CA VAL A 93 -11.34 -14.77 -3.19
C VAL A 93 -10.83 -16.16 -3.51
N GLU A 94 -11.39 -16.79 -4.54
CA GLU A 94 -10.88 -18.08 -5.03
C GLU A 94 -9.42 -17.93 -5.48
N ALA A 95 -8.55 -18.77 -4.94
CA ALA A 95 -7.14 -18.84 -5.29
C ALA A 95 -6.67 -20.30 -5.29
N THR A 96 -5.98 -20.72 -6.35
CA THR A 96 -5.46 -22.09 -6.50
C THR A 96 -4.01 -22.06 -6.97
N SER A 97 -3.24 -23.07 -6.58
CA SER A 97 -1.92 -23.36 -7.12
C SER A 97 -1.93 -24.75 -7.76
N ASP A 98 -1.23 -24.89 -8.88
CA ASP A 98 -1.02 -26.19 -9.55
C ASP A 98 0.10 -27.03 -8.94
N HIS A 99 0.79 -26.52 -7.90
CA HIS A 99 1.89 -27.20 -7.24
C HIS A 99 1.64 -27.33 -5.72
N GLU A 100 1.67 -28.56 -5.20
CA GLU A 100 1.29 -28.85 -3.80
C GLU A 100 2.18 -28.19 -2.74
N ALA A 101 3.47 -28.02 -3.06
CA ALA A 101 4.44 -27.36 -2.17
C ALA A 101 4.29 -25.83 -2.09
N VAL A 102 3.40 -25.21 -2.87
CA VAL A 102 3.16 -23.77 -2.84
C VAL A 102 1.75 -23.50 -2.37
N HIS A 103 1.61 -22.85 -1.21
CA HIS A 103 0.31 -22.51 -0.67
C HIS A 103 -0.08 -21.10 -1.08
N VAL A 104 -1.38 -20.89 -1.32
CA VAL A 104 -1.92 -19.60 -1.74
C VAL A 104 -3.22 -19.27 -1.03
N ALA A 105 -3.40 -17.99 -0.70
CA ALA A 105 -4.67 -17.42 -0.29
C ALA A 105 -4.85 -16.03 -0.91
N ALA A 106 -6.09 -15.62 -1.15
CA ALA A 106 -6.39 -14.28 -1.64
C ALA A 106 -7.61 -13.67 -0.93
N SER A 107 -7.58 -12.35 -0.74
CA SER A 107 -8.67 -11.59 -0.14
C SER A 107 -8.91 -10.27 -0.86
N ARG A 108 -10.17 -9.87 -0.95
CA ARG A 108 -10.52 -8.53 -1.42
C ARG A 108 -10.07 -7.51 -0.39
N ILE A 109 -9.35 -6.50 -0.86
CA ILE A 109 -9.11 -5.27 -0.11
C ILE A 109 -10.04 -4.19 -0.68
N PRO A 110 -10.25 -3.05 0.02
CA PRO A 110 -11.15 -2.01 -0.44
C PRO A 110 -10.99 -1.69 -1.94
N ASP A 111 -9.75 -1.47 -2.38
CA ASP A 111 -9.44 -0.97 -3.72
C ASP A 111 -8.71 -2.00 -4.61
N GLY A 112 -8.92 -3.30 -4.37
CA GLY A 112 -8.31 -4.36 -5.20
C GLY A 112 -8.24 -5.72 -4.51
N VAL A 113 -7.12 -6.43 -4.68
CA VAL A 113 -6.91 -7.78 -4.11
C VAL A 113 -5.51 -7.92 -3.51
N ALA A 114 -5.42 -8.66 -2.41
CA ALA A 114 -4.17 -9.13 -1.83
C ALA A 114 -4.06 -10.65 -2.02
N VAL A 115 -2.89 -11.13 -2.44
CA VAL A 115 -2.59 -12.54 -2.70
C VAL A 115 -1.38 -12.93 -1.86
N ALA A 116 -1.58 -13.78 -0.87
CA ALA A 116 -0.51 -14.37 -0.07
C ALA A 116 -0.06 -15.70 -0.68
N VAL A 117 1.24 -15.88 -0.80
CA VAL A 117 1.90 -17.09 -1.32
C VAL A 117 2.96 -17.52 -0.33
N SER A 118 3.04 -18.81 -0.01
CA SER A 118 4.13 -19.36 0.79
C SER A 118 4.77 -20.58 0.12
N ASN A 119 6.09 -20.68 0.26
CA ASN A 119 6.89 -21.80 -0.16
C ASN A 119 7.57 -22.41 1.08
N PRO A 120 6.92 -23.37 1.76
CA PRO A 120 7.54 -24.10 2.87
C PRO A 120 8.64 -25.07 2.43
N GLY A 121 8.80 -25.34 1.12
CA GLY A 121 9.82 -26.24 0.62
C GLY A 121 11.25 -25.71 0.84
N ALA A 122 12.22 -26.62 0.89
CA ALA A 122 13.65 -26.29 1.00
C ALA A 122 14.22 -25.67 -0.29
N GLY A 123 13.62 -25.97 -1.44
CA GLY A 123 14.03 -25.44 -2.75
C GLY A 123 13.28 -24.16 -3.14
N PRO A 124 13.82 -23.36 -4.08
CA PRO A 124 13.15 -22.15 -4.55
C PRO A 124 11.95 -22.47 -5.46
N ALA A 125 10.95 -21.58 -5.45
CA ALA A 125 9.78 -21.64 -6.30
C ALA A 125 9.77 -20.50 -7.34
N LEU A 126 9.62 -20.87 -8.61
CA LEU A 126 9.33 -19.98 -9.72
C LEU A 126 7.81 -19.85 -9.86
N LEU A 127 7.30 -18.65 -9.65
CA LEU A 127 5.87 -18.37 -9.60
C LEU A 127 5.38 -17.72 -10.89
N ARG A 128 4.19 -18.10 -11.34
CA ARG A 128 3.41 -17.36 -12.34
C ARG A 128 2.05 -17.01 -11.74
N LEU A 129 1.89 -15.77 -11.30
CA LEU A 129 0.61 -15.28 -10.77
C LEU A 129 -0.28 -14.84 -11.93
N HIS A 130 -1.49 -15.38 -12.01
CA HIS A 130 -2.55 -15.01 -12.93
C HIS A 130 -3.75 -14.51 -12.12
N VAL A 131 -3.89 -13.18 -12.02
CA VAL A 131 -4.93 -12.54 -11.20
C VAL A 131 -5.97 -11.92 -12.12
N ARG A 132 -7.17 -12.51 -12.19
CA ARG A 132 -8.29 -11.95 -12.95
C ARG A 132 -8.86 -10.75 -12.20
N MET A 133 -8.90 -9.61 -12.84
CA MET A 133 -9.30 -8.31 -12.27
C MET A 133 -10.23 -7.59 -13.25
N PRO A 134 -11.11 -6.68 -12.76
CA PRO A 134 -11.90 -5.82 -13.62
C PRO A 134 -11.00 -4.81 -14.36
N ALA A 135 -11.56 -4.10 -15.34
CA ALA A 135 -10.87 -3.01 -16.02
C ALA A 135 -10.38 -1.96 -15.02
N GLY A 136 -9.15 -1.47 -15.21
CA GLY A 136 -8.49 -0.56 -14.27
C GLY A 136 -6.98 -0.50 -14.46
N ARG A 137 -6.31 0.39 -13.73
CA ARG A 137 -4.85 0.45 -13.68
C ARG A 137 -4.39 0.10 -12.26
N TYR A 138 -3.65 -0.99 -12.15
CA TYR A 138 -3.27 -1.57 -10.87
C TYR A 138 -1.79 -1.32 -10.60
N THR A 139 -1.50 -0.65 -9.50
CA THR A 139 -0.17 -0.71 -8.88
C THR A 139 -0.03 -2.04 -8.18
N ILE A 140 1.17 -2.62 -8.28
CA ILE A 140 1.46 -3.93 -7.73
C ILE A 140 2.62 -3.80 -6.77
N GLU A 141 2.39 -4.14 -5.52
CA GLU A 141 3.43 -4.17 -4.50
C GLU A 141 3.62 -5.62 -4.01
N ARG A 142 4.84 -5.96 -3.62
CA ARG A 142 5.21 -7.27 -3.12
C ARG A 142 5.92 -7.12 -1.78
N LEU A 143 5.34 -7.64 -0.71
CA LEU A 143 5.98 -7.82 0.59
C LEU A 143 6.52 -9.24 0.65
N VAL A 144 7.83 -9.41 0.72
CA VAL A 144 8.49 -10.71 0.93
C VAL A 144 8.92 -10.80 2.38
N PHE A 145 8.71 -11.96 3.01
CA PHE A 145 9.12 -12.25 4.39
C PHE A 145 9.84 -13.60 4.44
N GLY A 146 10.93 -13.63 5.20
CA GLY A 146 11.81 -14.79 5.34
C GLY A 146 12.80 -14.62 6.51
N PRO A 147 13.78 -15.53 6.62
CA PRO A 147 14.78 -15.49 7.70
C PRO A 147 15.64 -14.22 7.68
N ASP A 148 15.88 -13.64 6.49
CA ASP A 148 16.61 -12.39 6.32
C ASP A 148 15.77 -11.12 6.63
N GLY A 149 14.57 -11.31 7.17
CA GLY A 149 13.61 -10.24 7.49
C GLY A 149 12.55 -10.04 6.41
N SER A 150 11.98 -8.84 6.38
CA SER A 150 10.92 -8.48 5.45
C SER A 150 11.36 -7.36 4.52
N ARG A 151 10.96 -7.43 3.25
CA ARG A 151 11.23 -6.38 2.27
C ARG A 151 10.01 -6.11 1.41
N ILE A 152 9.83 -4.85 1.04
CA ILE A 152 8.76 -4.46 0.13
C ILE A 152 9.34 -3.95 -1.18
N GLU A 153 8.77 -4.46 -2.27
CA GLU A 153 9.14 -4.11 -3.62
C GLU A 153 7.92 -3.61 -4.40
N ARG A 154 8.06 -2.49 -5.09
CA ARG A 154 7.04 -2.03 -6.04
C ARG A 154 7.34 -2.61 -7.42
N LEU A 155 6.40 -3.36 -7.95
CA LEU A 155 6.48 -3.97 -9.27
C LEU A 155 5.87 -3.04 -10.32
N GLN A 156 6.17 -3.30 -11.60
CA GLN A 156 5.58 -2.56 -12.71
C GLN A 156 4.05 -2.65 -12.67
N SER A 157 3.37 -1.50 -12.71
CA SER A 157 1.91 -1.42 -12.79
C SER A 157 1.37 -2.07 -14.08
N ASN A 158 0.12 -2.51 -14.05
CA ASN A 158 -0.58 -3.07 -15.21
C ASN A 158 -1.88 -2.30 -15.47
N ALA A 159 -2.19 -2.06 -16.75
CA ALA A 159 -3.48 -1.54 -17.18
C ALA A 159 -4.31 -2.66 -17.83
N LEU A 160 -5.60 -2.70 -17.53
CA LEU A 160 -6.58 -3.59 -18.10
C LEU A 160 -7.71 -2.75 -18.70
N ASN A 161 -7.86 -2.80 -20.03
CA ASN A 161 -8.87 -2.02 -20.76
C ASN A 161 -10.27 -2.63 -20.62
N SER A 162 -10.32 -3.94 -20.38
CA SER A 162 -11.50 -4.75 -20.05
C SER A 162 -11.15 -5.71 -18.91
N ALA A 163 -12.15 -6.39 -18.34
CA ALA A 163 -11.89 -7.44 -17.35
C ALA A 163 -10.94 -8.51 -17.95
N GLY A 164 -9.89 -8.85 -17.22
CA GLY A 164 -8.79 -9.66 -17.76
C GLY A 164 -7.83 -10.16 -16.69
N ALA A 165 -6.81 -10.92 -17.10
CA ALA A 165 -5.82 -11.47 -16.18
C ALA A 165 -4.53 -10.64 -16.18
N ILE A 166 -4.09 -10.22 -14.99
CA ILE A 166 -2.75 -9.69 -14.77
C ILE A 166 -1.82 -10.88 -14.57
N GLN A 167 -0.78 -10.97 -15.40
CA GLN A 167 0.26 -11.99 -15.27
C GLN A 167 1.51 -11.39 -14.64
N LYS A 168 2.00 -11.99 -13.55
CA LYS A 168 3.25 -11.60 -12.90
C LYS A 168 4.14 -12.80 -12.64
N PRO A 169 5.35 -12.84 -13.23
CA PRO A 169 6.37 -13.79 -12.80
C PRO A 169 6.87 -13.40 -11.41
N GLY A 170 7.21 -14.41 -10.61
CA GLY A 170 7.78 -14.24 -9.29
C GLY A 170 8.85 -15.28 -9.01
N TYR A 171 9.70 -14.97 -8.06
CA TYR A 171 10.67 -15.89 -7.47
C TYR A 171 10.51 -15.83 -5.96
N LEU A 172 10.40 -16.99 -5.33
CA LEU A 172 10.23 -17.13 -3.89
C LEU A 172 11.23 -18.18 -3.38
N PRO A 173 12.25 -17.78 -2.59
CA PRO A 173 13.19 -18.73 -1.99
C PRO A 173 12.49 -19.83 -1.19
N GLY A 174 13.20 -20.93 -0.94
CA GLY A 174 12.75 -21.94 0.00
C GLY A 174 12.59 -21.35 1.40
N GLY A 175 11.57 -21.79 2.13
CA GLY A 175 11.26 -21.27 3.45
C GLY A 175 10.97 -19.77 3.45
N THR A 176 10.19 -19.26 2.49
CA THR A 176 9.78 -17.84 2.48
C THR A 176 8.33 -17.67 2.07
N GLY A 177 7.77 -16.51 2.34
CA GLY A 177 6.45 -16.11 1.87
C GLY A 177 6.44 -14.72 1.25
N ALA A 178 5.38 -14.44 0.48
CA ALA A 178 5.16 -13.12 -0.10
C ALA A 178 3.68 -12.76 -0.15
N VAL A 179 3.36 -11.49 0.07
CA VAL A 179 2.06 -10.89 -0.21
C VAL A 179 2.18 -9.98 -1.43
N TYR A 180 1.41 -10.26 -2.47
CA TYR A 180 1.22 -9.40 -3.63
C TYR A 180 -0.05 -8.57 -3.45
N ARG A 181 0.06 -7.26 -3.54
CA ARG A 181 -1.05 -6.33 -3.41
C ARG A 181 -1.31 -5.65 -4.75
N PHE A 182 -2.50 -5.81 -5.29
CA PHE A 182 -2.95 -5.17 -6.53
C PHE A 182 -3.95 -4.07 -6.14
N VAL A 183 -3.59 -2.82 -6.38
CA VAL A 183 -4.38 -1.65 -5.95
C VAL A 183 -4.76 -0.78 -7.15
N ASP A 184 -6.06 -0.57 -7.33
CA ASP A 184 -6.59 0.46 -8.23
C ASP A 184 -6.77 1.77 -7.46
N TYR A 185 -5.75 2.65 -7.55
CA TYR A 185 -5.78 3.94 -6.89
C TYR A 185 -6.84 4.90 -7.45
N ALA A 186 -7.36 4.68 -8.67
CA ALA A 186 -8.48 5.48 -9.17
C ALA A 186 -9.76 5.15 -8.40
N SER A 187 -9.99 3.87 -8.11
CA SER A 187 -11.08 3.43 -7.22
C SER A 187 -10.88 3.93 -5.78
N ALA A 188 -9.65 3.92 -5.28
CA ALA A 188 -9.31 4.48 -3.96
C ALA A 188 -9.64 5.98 -3.88
N ALA A 189 -9.24 6.76 -4.90
CA ALA A 189 -9.57 8.17 -5.02
C ALA A 189 -11.08 8.40 -5.07
N ALA A 190 -11.82 7.64 -5.89
CA ALA A 190 -13.28 7.75 -5.95
C ALA A 190 -13.97 7.42 -4.62
N ARG A 191 -13.42 6.52 -3.81
CA ARG A 191 -13.93 6.19 -2.47
C ARG A 191 -13.66 7.30 -1.47
N ALA A 192 -12.41 7.76 -1.37
CA ALA A 192 -12.00 8.83 -0.47
C ALA A 192 -12.77 10.13 -0.76
N TYR A 193 -12.95 10.46 -2.04
CA TYR A 193 -13.82 11.57 -2.47
C TYR A 193 -15.26 11.44 -1.95
N ARG A 194 -15.90 10.28 -2.12
CA ARG A 194 -17.27 10.06 -1.67
C ARG A 194 -17.42 10.22 -0.16
N ARG A 195 -16.43 9.75 0.61
CA ARG A 195 -16.40 9.88 2.08
C ARG A 195 -16.15 11.32 2.51
N ALA A 196 -15.19 12.02 1.90
CA ALA A 196 -14.96 13.45 2.14
C ALA A 196 -16.22 14.28 1.86
N LEU A 197 -16.91 14.01 0.74
CA LEU A 197 -18.17 14.67 0.41
C LEU A 197 -19.29 14.35 1.41
N GLN A 198 -19.36 13.10 1.89
CA GLN A 198 -20.30 12.71 2.94
C GLN A 198 -20.03 13.50 4.22
N HIS A 199 -18.79 13.60 4.67
CA HIS A 199 -18.42 14.38 5.86
C HIS A 199 -18.73 15.87 5.69
N ALA A 200 -18.40 16.45 4.53
CA ALA A 200 -18.73 17.84 4.20
C ALA A 200 -20.25 18.10 4.27
N ARG A 201 -21.08 17.16 3.78
CA ARG A 201 -22.55 17.23 3.88
C ARG A 201 -23.05 17.04 5.31
N SER A 202 -22.46 16.12 6.07
CA SER A 202 -22.81 15.92 7.49
C SER A 202 -22.51 17.16 8.33
N TYR A 203 -21.51 17.95 7.96
CA TYR A 203 -21.20 19.21 8.65
C TYR A 203 -22.31 20.27 8.54
N ARG A 204 -23.30 20.08 7.65
CA ARG A 204 -24.44 21.00 7.48
C ARG A 204 -25.25 21.18 8.76
N SER A 205 -25.35 20.16 9.61
CA SER A 205 -26.05 20.25 10.90
C SER A 205 -25.33 21.13 11.92
N VAL A 206 -24.03 21.35 11.73
CA VAL A 206 -23.20 22.20 12.59
C VAL A 206 -23.12 23.62 12.02
N ASN A 207 -22.76 23.74 10.74
CA ASN A 207 -22.66 25.03 10.05
C ASN A 207 -23.00 24.86 8.56
N SER A 208 -24.21 25.27 8.19
CA SER A 208 -24.74 25.13 6.83
C SER A 208 -23.95 25.93 5.79
N ARG A 209 -23.50 27.14 6.15
CA ARG A 209 -22.70 28.00 5.25
C ARG A 209 -21.34 27.36 4.97
N GLN A 210 -20.65 26.89 6.01
CA GLN A 210 -19.34 26.29 5.85
C GLN A 210 -19.40 24.96 5.11
N SER A 211 -20.41 24.14 5.40
CA SER A 211 -20.70 22.93 4.62
C SER A 211 -20.90 23.24 3.13
N ALA A 212 -21.62 24.32 2.78
CA ALA A 212 -21.78 24.71 1.39
C ALA A 212 -20.46 25.10 0.71
N ILE A 213 -19.56 25.80 1.41
CA ILE A 213 -18.22 26.15 0.90
C ILE A 213 -17.39 24.88 0.66
N MET A 214 -17.38 23.96 1.64
CA MET A 214 -16.69 22.67 1.52
C MET A 214 -17.22 21.84 0.35
N VAL A 215 -18.54 21.71 0.22
CA VAL A 215 -19.15 20.97 -0.90
C VAL A 215 -18.86 21.65 -2.23
N SER A 216 -18.81 22.99 -2.27
CA SER A 216 -18.46 23.75 -3.48
C SER A 216 -17.03 23.45 -3.94
N ALA A 217 -16.06 23.39 -3.01
CA ALA A 217 -14.68 23.03 -3.31
C ALA A 217 -14.53 21.61 -3.92
N LEU A 218 -15.49 20.72 -3.62
CA LEU A 218 -15.53 19.33 -4.08
C LEU A 218 -16.35 19.12 -5.36
N ARG A 219 -17.02 20.14 -5.89
CA ARG A 219 -18.09 19.99 -6.89
C ARG A 219 -17.63 19.43 -8.24
N GLU A 220 -16.45 19.83 -8.72
CA GLU A 220 -15.98 19.48 -10.08
C GLU A 220 -15.34 18.08 -10.14
N TRP A 221 -15.09 17.45 -8.99
CA TRP A 221 -14.25 16.26 -8.92
C TRP A 221 -14.87 14.99 -9.49
N PRO A 222 -16.19 14.72 -9.42
CA PRO A 222 -16.76 13.52 -10.04
C PRO A 222 -16.40 13.42 -11.53
N TRP A 223 -16.44 14.55 -12.23
CA TRP A 223 -16.09 14.62 -13.64
C TRP A 223 -14.59 14.40 -13.85
N MET A 224 -13.72 15.04 -13.05
CA MET A 224 -12.27 14.86 -13.16
C MET A 224 -11.84 13.42 -12.87
N LEU A 225 -12.36 12.80 -11.81
CA LEU A 225 -12.07 11.42 -11.43
C LEU A 225 -12.54 10.44 -12.51
N THR A 226 -13.74 10.67 -13.08
CA THR A 226 -14.25 9.86 -14.20
C THR A 226 -13.36 9.98 -15.43
N GLN A 227 -12.91 11.19 -15.76
CA GLN A 227 -11.99 11.40 -16.89
C GLN A 227 -10.63 10.73 -16.64
N ALA A 228 -10.04 10.94 -15.46
CA ALA A 228 -8.78 10.32 -15.07
C ALA A 228 -8.87 8.79 -15.18
N GLN A 229 -9.91 8.17 -14.62
CA GLN A 229 -10.10 6.73 -14.68
C GLN A 229 -10.20 6.20 -16.12
N LYS A 230 -10.95 6.89 -16.99
CA LYS A 230 -11.06 6.52 -18.41
C LYS A 230 -9.74 6.62 -19.18
N LEU A 231 -8.88 7.57 -18.80
CA LEU A 231 -7.60 7.79 -19.46
C LEU A 231 -6.50 6.87 -18.92
N LEU A 232 -6.54 6.51 -17.64
CA LEU A 232 -5.57 5.60 -16.99
C LEU A 232 -5.56 4.19 -17.59
N ILE A 233 -6.69 3.75 -18.14
CA ILE A 233 -6.86 2.46 -18.81
C ILE A 233 -6.55 2.52 -20.32
N ARG A 234 -6.05 3.64 -20.85
CA ARG A 234 -5.58 3.73 -22.23
C ARG A 234 -4.09 3.44 -22.30
N ASP A 235 -3.62 3.12 -23.50
CA ASP A 235 -2.19 2.88 -23.76
C ASP A 235 -1.35 4.13 -23.45
N ASP A 236 -1.88 5.33 -23.71
CA ASP A 236 -1.29 6.61 -23.30
C ASP A 236 -1.97 7.16 -22.03
N ALA A 237 -1.64 6.57 -20.89
CA ALA A 237 -2.17 7.01 -19.60
C ALA A 237 -1.66 8.38 -19.15
N VAL A 238 -0.69 8.99 -19.86
CA VAL A 238 -0.21 10.34 -19.55
C VAL A 238 -1.31 11.38 -19.70
N GLU A 239 -2.24 11.19 -20.63
CA GLU A 239 -3.38 12.09 -20.80
C GLU A 239 -4.20 12.23 -19.49
N ALA A 240 -4.18 11.21 -18.62
CA ALA A 240 -4.83 11.24 -17.32
C ALA A 240 -4.23 12.26 -16.34
N LEU A 241 -2.99 12.72 -16.56
CA LEU A 241 -2.30 13.62 -15.63
C LEU A 241 -3.01 14.97 -15.50
N LYS A 242 -3.50 15.53 -16.59
CA LYS A 242 -4.20 16.82 -16.57
C LYS A 242 -5.43 16.82 -15.62
N PRO A 243 -6.39 15.88 -15.73
CA PRO A 243 -7.49 15.80 -14.77
C PRO A 243 -7.02 15.40 -13.35
N ILE A 244 -5.99 14.55 -13.21
CA ILE A 244 -5.45 14.17 -11.88
C ILE A 244 -4.85 15.39 -11.15
N HIS A 245 -4.03 16.19 -11.83
CA HIS A 245 -3.37 17.35 -11.24
C HIS A 245 -4.36 18.47 -10.94
N ARG A 246 -5.37 18.67 -11.80
CA ARG A 246 -6.47 19.59 -11.49
C ARG A 246 -7.25 19.12 -10.25
N ALA A 247 -7.48 17.82 -10.11
CA ALA A 247 -8.10 17.27 -8.90
C ALA A 247 -7.23 17.48 -7.66
N LEU A 248 -5.91 17.26 -7.74
CA LEU A 248 -4.96 17.53 -6.65
C LEU A 248 -5.00 18.99 -6.18
N LEU A 249 -5.03 19.96 -7.11
CA LEU A 249 -5.19 21.38 -6.76
C LEU A 249 -6.50 21.63 -6.02
N GLY A 250 -7.59 20.99 -6.47
CA GLY A 250 -8.86 21.00 -5.76
C GLY A 250 -8.73 20.46 -4.34
N VAL A 251 -8.07 19.31 -4.16
CA VAL A 251 -7.87 18.66 -2.85
C VAL A 251 -7.14 19.59 -1.89
N ARG A 252 -6.06 20.23 -2.35
CA ARG A 252 -5.33 21.23 -1.55
C ARG A 252 -6.21 22.40 -1.14
N HIS A 253 -7.05 22.90 -2.05
CA HIS A 253 -8.00 23.95 -1.71
C HIS A 253 -9.02 23.48 -0.65
N ALA A 254 -9.57 22.28 -0.79
CA ALA A 254 -10.50 21.70 0.18
C ALA A 254 -9.83 21.46 1.55
N GLN A 255 -8.58 21.00 1.58
CA GLN A 255 -7.77 20.87 2.80
C GLN A 255 -7.58 22.22 3.48
N ALA A 256 -7.23 23.26 2.72
CA ALA A 256 -7.08 24.61 3.26
C ALA A 256 -8.39 25.15 3.85
N VAL A 257 -9.53 24.93 3.18
CA VAL A 257 -10.85 25.29 3.71
C VAL A 257 -11.15 24.53 5.00
N CYS A 258 -10.89 23.21 5.02
CA CYS A 258 -11.12 22.34 6.17
C CYS A 258 -10.27 22.76 7.38
N GLY A 259 -8.96 22.96 7.18
CA GLY A 259 -8.03 23.33 8.24
C GLY A 259 -8.26 24.72 8.84
N ASN A 260 -8.77 25.68 8.04
CA ASN A 260 -9.11 27.02 8.51
C ASN A 260 -10.54 27.11 9.09
N THR A 261 -11.30 26.01 9.12
CA THR A 261 -12.64 26.02 9.70
C THR A 261 -12.56 25.89 11.21
N PRO A 262 -13.05 26.87 11.99
CA PRO A 262 -13.11 26.74 13.44
C PRO A 262 -14.10 25.64 13.83
N ALA A 263 -13.67 24.72 14.68
CA ALA A 263 -14.52 23.66 15.21
C ALA A 263 -15.42 24.22 16.34
N SER A 264 -16.73 24.28 16.11
CA SER A 264 -17.71 24.73 17.11
C SER A 264 -18.07 23.63 18.14
N GLY A 265 -17.07 22.91 18.64
CA GLY A 265 -17.21 21.85 19.65
C GLY A 265 -16.73 20.45 19.21
N PRO A 266 -16.79 19.44 20.09
CA PRO A 266 -16.19 18.12 19.87
C PRO A 266 -16.75 17.37 18.65
N ALA A 267 -18.07 17.42 18.45
CA ALA A 267 -18.71 16.77 17.30
C ALA A 267 -18.30 17.43 15.96
N ALA A 268 -18.20 18.76 15.95
CA ALA A 268 -17.71 19.51 14.79
C ALA A 268 -16.26 19.13 14.48
N ARG A 269 -15.42 19.06 15.52
CA ARG A 269 -14.02 18.70 15.42
C ARG A 269 -13.83 17.30 14.84
N GLN A 270 -14.57 16.32 15.35
CA GLN A 270 -14.52 14.94 14.84
C GLN A 270 -14.89 14.84 13.35
N ILE A 271 -15.87 15.62 12.87
CA ILE A 271 -16.24 15.63 11.44
C ILE A 271 -15.12 16.25 10.61
N LEU A 272 -14.53 17.36 11.08
CA LEU A 272 -13.42 18.04 10.39
C LEU A 272 -12.16 17.19 10.34
N ASP A 273 -11.82 16.50 11.44
CA ASP A 273 -10.66 15.60 11.49
C ASP A 273 -10.86 14.43 10.50
N ARG A 274 -12.02 13.77 10.51
CA ARG A 274 -12.34 12.71 9.52
C ARG A 274 -12.33 13.22 8.08
N MET A 275 -12.82 14.44 7.86
CA MET A 275 -12.77 15.06 6.53
C MET A 275 -11.33 15.32 6.11
N SER A 276 -10.48 15.80 7.02
CA SER A 276 -9.05 15.99 6.77
C SER A 276 -8.36 14.68 6.41
N ASP A 277 -8.65 13.60 7.13
CA ASP A 277 -8.11 12.26 6.87
C ASP A 277 -8.53 11.75 5.48
N GLU A 278 -9.81 11.90 5.11
CA GLU A 278 -10.31 11.48 3.80
C GLU A 278 -9.77 12.34 2.65
N LEU A 279 -9.52 13.64 2.89
CA LEU A 279 -8.85 14.51 1.91
C LEU A 279 -7.38 14.13 1.73
N LEU A 280 -6.68 13.78 2.80
CA LEU A 280 -5.31 13.26 2.74
C LEU A 280 -5.26 11.91 2.02
N ALA A 281 -6.19 11.00 2.32
CA ALA A 281 -6.30 9.71 1.63
C ALA A 281 -6.53 9.89 0.12
N LEU A 282 -7.35 10.86 -0.25
CA LEU A 282 -7.60 11.19 -1.65
C LEU A 282 -6.37 11.80 -2.34
N GLU A 283 -5.68 12.73 -1.68
CA GLU A 283 -4.44 13.31 -2.20
C GLU A 283 -3.42 12.20 -2.49
N ASN A 284 -3.19 11.31 -1.53
CA ASN A 284 -2.30 10.17 -1.68
C ASN A 284 -2.72 9.27 -2.85
N ALA A 285 -4.01 8.94 -2.96
CA ALA A 285 -4.51 8.12 -4.05
C ALA A 285 -4.33 8.79 -5.43
N LEU A 286 -4.54 10.10 -5.54
CA LEU A 286 -4.33 10.87 -6.78
C LEU A 286 -2.84 10.98 -7.13
N GLY A 287 -1.98 11.20 -6.14
CA GLY A 287 -0.52 11.16 -6.32
C GLY A 287 -0.07 9.81 -6.87
N GLU A 288 -0.60 8.72 -6.31
CA GLU A 288 -0.35 7.36 -6.78
C GLU A 288 -0.88 7.10 -8.20
N CYS A 289 -2.06 7.62 -8.55
CA CYS A 289 -2.56 7.59 -9.94
C CYS A 289 -1.59 8.29 -10.88
N SER A 290 -1.05 9.44 -10.48
CA SER A 290 -0.11 10.24 -11.27
C SER A 290 1.21 9.48 -11.49
N VAL A 291 1.78 8.88 -10.44
CA VAL A 291 2.97 8.02 -10.51
C VAL A 291 2.74 6.82 -11.42
N ALA A 292 1.59 6.14 -11.27
CA ALA A 292 1.23 5.00 -12.09
C ALA A 292 1.04 5.37 -13.57
N ALA A 293 0.43 6.52 -13.87
CA ALA A 293 0.26 7.04 -15.23
C ALA A 293 1.62 7.25 -15.93
N LEU A 294 2.61 7.75 -15.19
CA LEU A 294 3.97 7.96 -15.69
C LEU A 294 4.84 6.70 -15.74
N GLY A 295 4.40 5.60 -15.13
CA GLY A 295 5.24 4.40 -14.99
C GLY A 295 6.44 4.61 -14.05
N LEU A 296 6.32 5.51 -13.07
CA LEU A 296 7.34 5.71 -12.06
C LEU A 296 7.24 4.62 -10.98
N LEU A 297 8.39 4.10 -10.55
CA LEU A 297 8.51 3.11 -9.48
C LEU A 297 9.34 3.69 -8.34
N PRO A 298 8.69 4.42 -7.40
CA PRO A 298 9.35 4.88 -6.20
C PRO A 298 9.59 3.72 -5.22
N SER A 299 10.70 3.78 -4.49
CA SER A 299 11.00 2.91 -3.35
C SER A 299 11.84 3.65 -2.32
N ALA A 300 11.69 3.29 -1.06
CA ALA A 300 12.57 3.75 0.01
C ALA A 300 13.00 2.54 0.84
N THR A 301 14.28 2.45 1.14
CA THR A 301 14.86 1.38 1.98
C THR A 301 15.62 2.00 3.12
N SER A 302 15.45 1.47 4.32
CA SER A 302 16.13 1.92 5.52
C SER A 302 17.21 0.93 5.97
N GLY A 303 18.18 1.45 6.72
CA GLY A 303 19.17 0.68 7.45
C GLY A 303 19.45 1.36 8.78
N THR A 304 19.54 0.60 9.86
CA THR A 304 19.84 1.11 11.19
C THR A 304 21.27 0.72 11.57
N ALA A 305 22.09 1.73 11.89
CA ALA A 305 23.46 1.53 12.37
C ALA A 305 23.78 2.60 13.41
N GLU A 306 24.32 2.18 14.57
CA GLU A 306 24.86 3.08 15.60
C GLU A 306 23.90 4.20 16.04
N GLY A 307 22.60 3.90 16.18
CA GLY A 307 21.58 4.88 16.58
C GLY A 307 21.21 5.90 15.51
N ARG A 308 21.64 5.68 14.25
CA ARG A 308 21.25 6.46 13.07
C ARG A 308 20.43 5.59 12.13
N VAL A 309 19.47 6.21 11.46
CA VAL A 309 18.66 5.57 10.41
C VAL A 309 19.12 6.12 9.06
N SER A 310 19.83 5.31 8.28
CA SER A 310 20.09 5.60 6.87
C SER A 310 18.86 5.27 6.04
N VAL A 311 18.48 6.15 5.10
CA VAL A 311 17.33 5.98 4.21
C VAL A 311 17.75 6.26 2.78
N ASP A 312 17.68 5.24 1.93
CA ASP A 312 17.89 5.34 0.49
C ASP A 312 16.54 5.52 -0.19
N VAL A 313 16.30 6.70 -0.77
CA VAL A 313 15.11 6.98 -1.58
C VAL A 313 15.48 6.84 -3.06
N ARG A 314 14.71 6.04 -3.79
CA ARG A 314 14.93 5.75 -5.21
C ARG A 314 13.65 5.93 -6.00
N VAL A 315 13.80 6.35 -7.26
CA VAL A 315 12.72 6.34 -8.23
C VAL A 315 13.25 5.87 -9.57
N ARG A 316 12.60 4.86 -10.15
CA ARG A 316 12.89 4.39 -11.50
C ARG A 316 11.78 4.83 -12.46
N ASN A 317 12.17 5.30 -13.64
CA ASN A 317 11.22 5.56 -14.71
C ASN A 317 11.11 4.33 -15.60
N SER A 318 10.02 3.58 -15.43
CA SER A 318 9.66 2.43 -16.27
C SER A 318 8.62 2.77 -17.33
N GLY A 319 8.24 4.06 -17.44
CA GLY A 319 7.36 4.56 -18.48
C GLY A 319 8.09 4.90 -19.78
N SER A 320 7.32 5.42 -20.74
CA SER A 320 7.78 5.80 -22.09
C SER A 320 8.18 7.28 -22.22
N HIS A 321 8.02 8.08 -21.16
CA HIS A 321 8.22 9.53 -21.23
C HIS A 321 9.24 10.02 -20.22
N THR A 322 9.99 11.05 -20.58
CA THR A 322 10.87 11.77 -19.66
C THR A 322 10.06 12.55 -18.63
N VAL A 323 10.48 12.51 -17.37
CA VAL A 323 9.90 13.29 -16.26
C VAL A 323 10.91 14.35 -15.84
N SER A 324 10.47 15.59 -15.63
CA SER A 324 11.35 16.72 -15.32
C SER A 324 11.30 17.11 -13.84
N ALA A 325 12.37 17.73 -13.35
CA ALA A 325 12.50 18.29 -12.01
C ALA A 325 12.08 17.31 -10.89
N VAL A 326 12.63 16.10 -10.94
CA VAL A 326 12.39 15.06 -9.93
C VAL A 326 13.09 15.46 -8.65
N LYS A 327 12.39 15.42 -7.53
CA LYS A 327 12.89 15.78 -6.21
C LYS A 327 12.64 14.65 -5.22
N LEU A 328 13.67 14.29 -4.47
CA LEU A 328 13.61 13.26 -3.44
C LEU A 328 14.01 13.87 -2.09
N TRP A 329 13.28 13.56 -1.04
CA TRP A 329 13.64 13.96 0.33
C TRP A 329 13.02 13.04 1.37
N VAL A 330 13.49 13.15 2.61
CA VAL A 330 12.96 12.44 3.77
C VAL A 330 12.55 13.46 4.82
N THR A 331 11.43 13.22 5.48
CA THR A 331 10.99 13.93 6.68
C THR A 331 10.90 12.95 7.85
N GLY A 332 11.02 13.45 9.07
CA GLY A 332 10.87 12.68 10.29
C GLY A 332 10.00 13.41 11.31
N PRO A 333 9.73 12.80 12.48
CA PRO A 333 8.89 13.38 13.51
C PRO A 333 9.51 14.67 14.08
N HIS A 334 8.73 15.47 14.80
CA HIS A 334 9.25 16.65 15.47
C HIS A 334 10.44 16.31 16.36
N GLY A 335 11.53 17.09 16.24
CA GLY A 335 12.79 16.85 16.95
C GLY A 335 13.81 15.98 16.19
N SER A 336 13.41 15.33 15.10
CA SER A 336 14.36 14.62 14.23
C SER A 336 15.25 15.57 13.43
N SER A 337 16.48 15.15 13.15
CA SER A 337 17.38 15.81 12.19
C SER A 337 17.63 14.86 11.03
N VAL A 338 17.34 15.30 9.80
CA VAL A 338 17.57 14.54 8.57
C VAL A 338 18.64 15.26 7.75
N GLU A 339 19.69 14.53 7.39
CA GLU A 339 20.80 15.00 6.57
C GLU A 339 20.90 14.20 5.26
N PRO A 340 21.06 14.85 4.08
CA PRO A 340 21.01 16.30 3.88
C PRO A 340 19.62 16.87 4.18
N SER A 341 19.56 18.10 4.70
CA SER A 341 18.31 18.80 4.99
C SER A 341 17.61 19.31 3.72
N LEU A 342 18.35 19.41 2.62
CA LEU A 342 17.84 19.81 1.32
C LEU A 342 17.38 18.59 0.52
N GLN A 343 16.31 18.78 -0.25
CA GLN A 343 15.87 17.80 -1.23
C GLN A 343 16.94 17.60 -2.32
N ALA A 344 17.16 16.35 -2.72
CA ALA A 344 17.95 16.02 -3.89
C ALA A 344 17.14 16.34 -5.16
N VAL A 345 17.73 17.06 -6.11
CA VAL A 345 17.05 17.51 -7.33
C VAL A 345 17.72 16.88 -8.55
N PHE A 346 16.90 16.34 -9.45
CA PHE A 346 17.31 15.76 -10.73
C PHE A 346 16.54 16.45 -11.85
N ASP A 347 17.24 17.07 -12.79
CA ASP A 347 16.63 17.88 -13.85
C ASP A 347 15.67 17.09 -14.74
N SER A 348 16.05 15.85 -15.05
CA SER A 348 15.22 14.95 -15.83
C SER A 348 15.50 13.49 -15.50
N LEU A 349 14.49 12.65 -15.67
CA LEU A 349 14.54 11.21 -15.51
C LEU A 349 13.96 10.57 -16.78
N ARG A 350 14.83 10.09 -17.67
CA ARG A 350 14.44 9.47 -18.96
C ARG A 350 13.91 8.05 -18.76
N PRO A 351 13.16 7.49 -19.73
CA PRO A 351 12.78 6.09 -19.73
C PRO A 351 13.96 5.15 -19.45
N GLY A 352 13.78 4.21 -18.53
CA GLY A 352 14.78 3.24 -18.09
C GLY A 352 15.75 3.74 -17.02
N GLN A 353 15.84 5.04 -16.77
CA GLN A 353 16.75 5.61 -15.77
C GLN A 353 16.20 5.48 -14.35
N ALA A 354 17.11 5.52 -13.37
CA ALA A 354 16.79 5.62 -11.97
C ALA A 354 17.54 6.80 -11.33
N ALA A 355 16.87 7.47 -10.40
CA ALA A 355 17.46 8.47 -9.52
C ALA A 355 17.46 7.91 -8.08
N MET A 356 18.52 8.21 -7.33
CA MET A 356 18.72 7.76 -5.96
C MET A 356 19.31 8.88 -5.12
N ALA A 357 18.81 9.03 -3.91
CA ALA A 357 19.36 9.93 -2.91
C ALA A 357 19.37 9.22 -1.55
N ALA A 358 20.49 9.36 -0.83
CA ALA A 358 20.66 8.80 0.50
C ALA A 358 20.50 9.90 1.56
N PHE A 359 19.79 9.58 2.63
CA PHE A 359 19.53 10.45 3.78
C PHE A 359 19.93 9.71 5.05
N THR A 360 20.27 10.46 6.10
CA THR A 360 20.56 9.94 7.43
C THR A 360 19.71 10.72 8.42
N ALA A 361 18.86 10.02 9.16
CA ALA A 361 18.07 10.59 10.24
C ALA A 361 18.72 10.27 11.59
N THR A 362 18.73 11.26 12.47
CA THR A 362 19.17 11.16 13.86
C THR A 362 18.12 11.76 14.78
N SER A 363 17.91 11.13 15.93
CA SER A 363 17.13 11.74 17.00
C SER A 363 17.98 12.86 17.62
N LYS A 364 17.49 14.10 17.65
CA LYS A 364 18.12 15.09 18.51
C LYS A 364 17.79 14.67 19.93
N GLY A 365 18.80 14.22 20.68
CA GLY A 365 18.70 14.09 22.12
C GLY A 365 18.37 15.46 22.71
N VAL A 366 17.08 15.73 22.90
CA VAL A 366 16.65 16.79 23.81
C VAL A 366 17.05 16.31 25.19
N GLY A 367 17.79 17.16 25.90
CA GLY A 367 18.58 16.85 27.10
C GLY A 367 18.04 15.70 27.96
N ALA A 368 18.94 14.77 28.28
CA ALA A 368 18.75 13.70 29.23
C ALA A 368 18.46 14.25 30.64
N THR A 369 17.24 14.70 30.85
CA THR A 369 16.59 14.85 32.14
C THR A 369 15.13 14.54 31.90
N ASP A 370 14.76 13.33 32.31
CA ASP A 370 13.39 12.86 32.54
C ASP A 370 12.67 12.21 31.36
N GLY A 371 12.89 10.89 31.23
CA GLY A 371 11.90 9.93 30.71
C GLY A 371 11.97 9.58 29.22
N GLU A 372 12.43 8.36 28.92
CA GLU A 372 12.17 7.59 27.68
C GLU A 372 12.12 8.37 26.37
N GLY A 373 13.27 8.88 25.92
CA GLY A 373 13.43 9.34 24.54
C GLY A 373 13.34 8.14 23.59
N SER A 374 12.15 7.89 23.03
CA SER A 374 11.95 6.85 22.01
C SER A 374 12.94 7.07 20.87
N ALA A 375 13.78 6.07 20.59
CA ALA A 375 14.67 6.10 19.44
C ALA A 375 13.81 6.21 18.16
N ILE A 376 14.23 7.07 17.21
CA ILE A 376 13.56 7.19 15.92
C ILE A 376 13.73 5.87 15.17
N GLY A 377 12.61 5.20 14.89
CA GLY A 377 12.56 4.03 14.04
C GLY A 377 12.41 4.40 12.56
N PRO A 378 12.73 3.49 11.64
CA PRO A 378 12.44 3.66 10.21
C PRO A 378 10.98 3.99 9.91
N SER A 379 10.05 3.41 10.67
CA SER A 379 8.60 3.64 10.55
C SER A 379 8.17 5.08 10.86
N ASP A 380 9.00 5.83 11.57
CA ASP A 380 8.71 7.23 11.94
C ASP A 380 9.09 8.21 10.82
N LEU A 381 9.83 7.73 9.81
CA LEU A 381 10.30 8.53 8.69
C LEU A 381 9.35 8.42 7.50
N GLN A 382 9.26 9.50 6.73
CA GLN A 382 8.52 9.54 5.47
C GLN A 382 9.43 9.99 4.34
N ALA A 383 9.53 9.18 3.30
CA ALA A 383 10.22 9.56 2.08
C ALA A 383 9.22 10.23 1.14
N HIS A 384 9.71 11.07 0.26
CA HIS A 384 8.86 11.83 -0.63
C HIS A 384 9.47 11.90 -2.02
N LEU A 385 8.58 11.87 -3.01
CA LEU A 385 8.86 12.12 -4.40
C LEU A 385 8.00 13.29 -4.86
N SER A 386 8.60 14.30 -5.47
CA SER A 386 7.86 15.25 -6.31
C SER A 386 8.49 15.37 -7.69
N TYR A 387 7.68 15.76 -8.65
CA TYR A 387 8.12 16.00 -10.02
C TYR A 387 7.21 17.02 -10.69
N ILE A 388 7.68 17.57 -11.81
CA ILE A 388 6.90 18.48 -12.64
C ILE A 388 6.76 17.86 -14.03
N ARG A 389 5.52 17.80 -14.52
CA ARG A 389 5.25 17.52 -15.93
C ARG A 389 4.19 18.47 -16.44
N ASP A 390 4.43 19.04 -17.61
CA ASP A 390 3.48 19.94 -18.30
C ASP A 390 2.95 21.06 -17.37
N GLN A 391 3.85 21.66 -16.59
CA GLN A 391 3.60 22.73 -15.60
C GLN A 391 2.77 22.32 -14.38
N ALA A 392 2.49 21.03 -14.20
CA ALA A 392 1.72 20.54 -13.09
C ALA A 392 2.58 19.69 -12.14
N PRO A 393 2.76 20.15 -10.88
CA PRO A 393 3.52 19.40 -9.90
C PRO A 393 2.68 18.26 -9.33
N ALA A 394 3.33 17.14 -9.05
CA ALA A 394 2.76 16.06 -8.25
C ALA A 394 3.70 15.71 -7.10
N HIS A 395 3.10 15.19 -6.03
CA HIS A 395 3.80 14.74 -4.83
C HIS A 395 3.22 13.39 -4.40
N VAL A 396 4.12 12.50 -3.97
CA VAL A 396 3.77 11.21 -3.40
C VAL A 396 4.64 10.96 -2.17
N THR A 397 4.01 10.53 -1.09
CA THR A 397 4.69 10.03 0.08
C THR A 397 4.99 8.54 -0.10
N ILE A 398 6.22 8.17 0.21
CA ILE A 398 6.77 6.83 0.12
C ILE A 398 7.03 6.38 1.56
N ALA A 399 6.46 5.25 1.94
CA ALA A 399 6.76 4.67 3.24
C ALA A 399 8.26 4.30 3.31
N VAL A 400 8.96 4.83 4.33
CA VAL A 400 10.32 4.40 4.67
C VAL A 400 10.20 3.06 5.37
N ARG A 401 10.98 2.08 4.91
CA ARG A 401 10.87 0.68 5.33
C ARG A 401 12.26 0.12 5.50
#